data_AF-A0A0T6A5Z7-F1
#
_entry.id   AF-A0A0T6A5Z7-F1
#
_cell.length_a   1.000
_cell.length_b   1.000
_cell.length_c   1.000
_cell.angle_alpha   90.00
_cell.angle_beta   90.00
_cell.angle_gamma   90.00
#
_symmetry.space_group_name_H-M   'P 1'
#
loop_
_entity.id
_entity.type
_entity.pdbx_description
1 polymer ?
#
loop_
_entity_poly.entity_id
_entity_poly.type
_entity_poly.pdbx_seq_one_letter_code
_entity_poly.pdbx_strand_id
1 'polypeptide(L)'
;MSEDRVEKFLTTAEAYSRALREGWEHIGSLQQHEDKMVVWIIGLAAGAVIALLAYIIDVNRTPQWALLLSLGPFVLAVVAGVAYRLVLAEVMERDMLFAAKKVHALEALKFRTFEGAEGSDQLAREVLAIMDDKPDTLAKLKYRLDRIQRVANRLRFMPYTLFALGVVIAPVISVCLR
;
A
#
# COMPACT_ATOMS: atom_id res chain seq x y z
N MET A 1 -23.24 -10.59 -38.08
CA MET A 1 -21.80 -10.34 -37.83
C MET A 1 -21.52 -9.24 -36.79
N SER A 2 -22.48 -8.38 -36.41
CA SER A 2 -22.30 -7.39 -35.33
C SER A 2 -22.61 -7.95 -33.93
N GLU A 3 -23.63 -8.81 -33.80
CA GLU A 3 -24.05 -9.37 -32.50
C GLU A 3 -22.99 -10.26 -31.84
N ASP A 4 -22.37 -11.20 -32.58
CA ASP A 4 -21.25 -12.02 -32.08
C ASP A 4 -20.08 -11.19 -31.53
N ARG A 5 -19.83 -10.01 -32.11
CA ARG A 5 -18.75 -9.12 -31.65
C ARG A 5 -19.11 -8.46 -30.33
N VAL A 6 -20.36 -7.98 -30.18
CA VAL A 6 -20.85 -7.37 -28.95
C VAL A 6 -20.76 -8.37 -27.79
N GLU A 7 -21.24 -9.61 -28.01
CA GLU A 7 -21.18 -10.68 -27.01
C GLU A 7 -19.74 -11.01 -26.59
N LYS A 8 -18.81 -11.07 -27.55
CA LYS A 8 -17.39 -11.31 -27.28
C LYS A 8 -16.75 -10.21 -26.43
N PHE A 9 -17.11 -8.94 -26.65
CA PHE A 9 -16.58 -7.83 -25.85
C PHE A 9 -17.18 -7.80 -24.45
N LEU A 10 -18.47 -8.10 -24.30
CA LEU A 10 -19.11 -8.20 -22.98
C LEU A 10 -18.54 -9.35 -22.16
N THR A 11 -18.33 -10.53 -22.75
CA THR A 11 -17.69 -11.66 -22.08
C THR A 11 -16.23 -11.36 -21.69
N THR A 12 -15.50 -10.61 -22.52
CA THR A 12 -14.14 -10.14 -22.17
C THR A 12 -14.17 -9.17 -20.99
N ALA A 13 -15.11 -8.21 -20.99
CA ALA A 13 -15.30 -7.27 -19.88
C ALA A 13 -15.69 -7.98 -18.58
N GLU A 14 -16.49 -9.06 -18.66
CA GLU A 14 -16.84 -9.91 -17.53
C GLU A 14 -15.66 -10.72 -16.99
N ALA A 15 -14.88 -11.34 -17.88
CA ALA A 15 -13.68 -12.07 -17.48
C ALA A 15 -12.68 -11.14 -16.79
N TYR A 16 -12.51 -9.92 -17.32
CA TYR A 16 -11.63 -8.92 -16.74
C TYR A 16 -12.17 -8.38 -15.40
N SER A 17 -13.47 -8.13 -15.27
CA SER A 17 -14.06 -7.68 -14.00
C SER A 17 -13.97 -8.75 -12.91
N ARG A 18 -14.12 -10.04 -13.27
CA ARG A 18 -13.89 -11.16 -12.36
C ARG A 18 -12.42 -11.23 -11.92
N ALA A 19 -11.48 -11.14 -12.87
CA ALA A 19 -10.05 -11.13 -12.57
C ALA A 19 -9.66 -9.95 -11.66
N LEU A 20 -10.27 -8.78 -11.82
CA LEU A 20 -10.06 -7.63 -10.93
C LEU A 20 -10.55 -7.90 -9.51
N ARG A 21 -11.71 -8.58 -9.34
CA ARG A 21 -12.23 -8.95 -8.02
C ARG A 21 -11.32 -9.94 -7.30
N GLU A 22 -10.95 -11.03 -7.99
CA GLU A 22 -10.07 -12.07 -7.46
C GLU A 22 -8.66 -11.52 -7.18
N GLY A 23 -8.12 -10.72 -8.09
CA GLY A 23 -6.81 -10.08 -7.94
C GLY A 23 -6.78 -9.10 -6.76
N TRP A 24 -7.86 -8.36 -6.52
CA TRP A 24 -7.95 -7.44 -5.39
C TRP A 24 -7.95 -8.15 -4.04
N GLU A 25 -8.63 -9.30 -3.91
CA GLU A 25 -8.55 -10.13 -2.69
C GLU A 25 -7.11 -10.57 -2.41
N HIS A 26 -6.39 -11.00 -3.44
CA HIS A 26 -4.99 -11.40 -3.30
C HIS A 26 -4.08 -10.22 -2.91
N ILE A 27 -4.22 -9.07 -3.57
CA ILE A 27 -3.46 -7.85 -3.25
C ILE A 27 -3.74 -7.40 -1.81
N GLY A 28 -5.02 -7.43 -1.40
CA GLY A 28 -5.42 -7.12 -0.03
C GLY A 28 -4.76 -8.05 0.99
N SER A 29 -4.68 -9.35 0.69
CA SER A 29 -3.99 -10.32 1.56
C SER A 29 -2.50 -10.03 1.73
N LEU A 30 -1.81 -9.62 0.66
CA LEU A 30 -0.39 -9.24 0.69
C LEU A 30 -0.17 -7.96 1.51
N GLN A 31 -1.04 -6.96 1.34
CA GLN A 31 -0.98 -5.71 2.10
C GLN A 31 -1.26 -5.94 3.59
N GLN A 32 -2.18 -6.83 3.95
CA GLN A 32 -2.41 -7.23 5.35
C GLN A 32 -1.20 -7.95 5.95
N HIS A 33 -0.52 -8.80 5.16
CA HIS A 33 0.71 -9.44 5.60
C HIS A 33 1.80 -8.40 5.89
N GLU A 34 1.97 -7.42 5.00
CA GLU A 34 2.90 -6.31 5.18
C GLU A 34 2.57 -5.48 6.44
N ASP A 35 1.30 -5.13 6.66
CA ASP A 35 0.88 -4.42 7.88
C ASP A 35 1.25 -5.20 9.15
N LYS A 36 1.02 -6.52 9.18
CA LYS A 36 1.41 -7.38 10.31
C LYS A 36 2.91 -7.35 10.56
N MET A 37 3.74 -7.39 9.52
CA MET A 37 5.19 -7.30 9.70
C MET A 37 5.61 -5.96 10.31
N VAL A 38 4.98 -4.86 9.90
CA VAL A 38 5.27 -3.53 10.45
C VAL A 38 4.85 -3.43 11.92
N VAL A 39 3.69 -4.01 12.27
CA VAL A 39 3.25 -4.11 13.67
C VAL A 39 4.28 -4.84 14.53
N TRP A 40 4.84 -5.94 14.04
CA TRP A 40 5.91 -6.66 14.74
C TRP A 40 7.14 -5.77 14.96
N ILE A 41 7.59 -5.03 13.94
CA ILE A 41 8.73 -4.11 14.08
C ILE A 41 8.45 -3.01 15.09
N ILE A 42 7.25 -2.41 15.08
CA ILE A 42 6.85 -1.40 16.07
C ILE A 42 6.91 -2.00 17.48
N GLY A 43 6.36 -3.19 17.68
CA GLY A 43 6.38 -3.88 18.97
C GLY A 43 7.80 -4.18 19.46
N LEU A 44 8.66 -4.71 18.58
CA LEU A 44 10.06 -5.00 18.89
C LEU A 44 10.86 -3.73 19.19
N ALA A 45 10.66 -2.65 18.41
CA ALA A 45 11.33 -1.38 18.63
C ALA A 45 10.91 -0.74 19.96
N ALA A 46 9.62 -0.73 20.27
CA ALA A 46 9.11 -0.25 21.56
C ALA A 46 9.66 -1.09 22.74
N GLY A 47 9.66 -2.41 22.59
CA GLY A 47 10.26 -3.33 23.56
C GLY A 47 11.75 -3.07 23.78
N ALA A 48 12.51 -2.80 22.71
CA ALA A 48 13.93 -2.46 22.78
C ALA A 48 14.18 -1.16 23.56
N VAL A 49 13.36 -0.12 23.36
CA VAL A 49 13.45 1.14 24.13
C VAL A 49 13.25 0.88 25.62
N ILE A 50 12.21 0.12 25.99
CA ILE A 50 11.93 -0.22 27.39
C ILE A 50 13.08 -1.03 27.99
N ALA A 51 13.55 -2.06 27.28
CA ALA A 51 14.63 -2.91 27.75
C ALA A 51 15.94 -2.14 27.95
N LEU A 52 16.29 -1.25 27.02
CA LEU A 52 17.48 -0.41 27.11
C LEU A 52 17.42 0.52 28.33
N LEU A 53 16.29 1.19 28.54
CA LEU A 53 16.10 2.10 29.66
C LEU A 53 16.03 1.39 31.02
N ALA A 54 15.46 0.19 31.07
CA ALA A 54 15.26 -0.53 32.33
C ALA A 54 16.50 -1.30 32.80
N TYR A 55 17.30 -1.83 31.86
CA TYR A 55 18.32 -2.84 32.20
C TYR A 55 19.73 -2.52 31.73
N ILE A 56 19.90 -1.67 30.71
CA ILE A 56 21.20 -1.49 30.05
C ILE A 56 21.79 -0.11 30.30
N ILE A 57 20.96 0.93 30.22
CA ILE A 57 21.37 2.33 30.25
C ILE A 57 21.01 2.93 31.61
N ASP A 58 22.03 3.40 32.34
CA ASP A 58 21.80 4.27 33.49
C ASP A 58 21.60 5.71 33.00
N VAL A 59 20.34 6.14 32.95
CA VAL A 59 19.92 7.46 32.44
C VAL A 59 20.57 8.61 33.21
N ASN A 60 20.93 8.41 34.48
CA ASN A 60 21.54 9.45 35.31
C ASN A 60 23.03 9.63 35.04
N ARG A 61 23.71 8.61 34.49
CA ARG A 61 25.16 8.61 34.24
C ARG A 61 25.50 8.74 32.75
N THR A 62 24.55 8.43 31.88
CA THR A 62 24.77 8.40 30.44
C THR A 62 24.59 9.79 29.83
N PRO A 63 25.54 10.29 29.01
CA PRO A 63 25.37 11.59 28.37
C PRO A 63 24.22 11.58 27.35
N GLN A 64 23.53 12.71 27.22
CA GLN A 64 22.31 12.83 26.40
C GLN A 64 22.51 12.41 24.93
N TRP A 65 23.67 12.68 24.33
CA TRP A 65 23.97 12.28 22.95
C TRP A 65 24.03 10.76 22.79
N ALA A 66 24.53 10.03 23.79
CA ALA A 66 24.59 8.57 23.76
C ALA A 66 23.20 7.94 23.94
N LEU A 67 22.35 8.56 24.78
CA LEU A 67 20.94 8.18 24.90
C LEU A 67 20.21 8.34 23.56
N LEU A 68 20.41 9.47 22.88
CA LEU A 68 19.80 9.74 21.59
C LEU A 68 20.28 8.76 20.51
N LEU A 69 21.57 8.41 20.46
CA LEU A 69 22.08 7.44 19.49
C LEU A 69 21.61 6.01 19.78
N SER A 70 21.42 5.65 21.05
CA SER A 70 21.01 4.30 21.43
C SER A 70 19.51 4.07 21.29
N LEU A 71 18.69 5.06 21.67
CA LEU A 71 17.23 4.96 21.69
C LEU A 71 16.59 5.56 20.44
N GLY A 72 17.19 6.60 19.88
CA GLY A 72 16.67 7.35 18.74
C GLY A 72 16.29 6.48 17.55
N PRO A 73 17.13 5.54 17.08
CA PRO A 73 16.78 4.66 15.97
C PRO A 73 15.51 3.83 16.23
N PHE A 74 15.32 3.32 17.45
CA PHE A 74 14.12 2.56 17.80
C PHE A 74 12.88 3.45 17.89
N VAL A 75 13.00 4.64 18.49
CA VAL A 75 11.90 5.61 18.54
C VAL A 75 11.50 6.04 17.13
N LEU A 76 12.47 6.32 16.26
CA LEU A 76 12.24 6.66 14.86
C LEU A 76 11.63 5.47 14.09
N ALA A 77 12.03 4.23 14.38
CA ALA A 77 11.41 3.04 13.78
C ALA A 77 9.92 2.91 14.15
N VAL A 78 9.56 3.20 15.40
CA VAL A 78 8.16 3.25 15.84
C VAL A 78 7.38 4.33 15.09
N VAL A 79 7.89 5.56 15.08
CA VAL A 79 7.22 6.70 14.41
C VAL A 79 7.07 6.44 12.92
N ALA A 80 8.13 5.98 12.25
CA ALA A 80 8.10 5.64 10.83
C ALA A 80 7.14 4.47 10.55
N GLY A 81 7.11 3.46 11.41
CA GLY A 81 6.17 2.34 11.31
C GLY A 81 4.72 2.80 11.40
N VAL A 82 4.37 3.62 12.39
CA VAL A 82 3.02 4.18 12.53
C VAL A 82 2.65 5.04 11.32
N ALA A 83 3.54 5.93 10.89
CA ALA A 83 3.31 6.76 9.71
C ALA A 83 3.10 5.92 8.44
N TYR A 84 3.91 4.88 8.23
CA TYR A 84 3.75 3.97 7.11
C TYR A 84 2.42 3.23 7.15
N ARG A 85 1.96 2.73 8.31
CA ARG A 85 0.66 2.07 8.46
C ARG A 85 -0.51 2.98 8.10
N LEU A 86 -0.46 4.25 8.52
CA LEU A 86 -1.49 5.23 8.16
C LEU A 86 -1.55 5.47 6.64
N VAL A 87 -0.38 5.60 6.00
CA VAL A 87 -0.30 5.75 4.54
C VAL A 87 -0.76 4.48 3.83
N LEU A 88 -0.39 3.30 4.33
CA LEU A 88 -0.79 2.01 3.78
C LEU A 88 -2.30 1.82 3.85
N ALA A 89 -2.95 2.17 4.97
CA ALA A 89 -4.40 2.13 5.10
C ALA A 89 -5.11 3.02 4.07
N GLU A 90 -4.61 4.25 3.86
CA GLU A 90 -5.14 5.14 2.82
C GLU A 90 -4.91 4.56 1.41
N VAL A 91 -3.76 3.93 1.14
CA VAL A 91 -3.53 3.23 -0.15
C VAL A 91 -4.56 2.13 -0.35
N MET A 92 -4.80 1.29 0.66
CA MET A 92 -5.77 0.20 0.59
C MET A 92 -7.19 0.69 0.29
N GLU A 93 -7.63 1.74 0.97
CA GLU A 93 -8.95 2.34 0.75
C GLU A 93 -9.08 2.90 -0.68
N ARG A 94 -8.06 3.63 -1.15
CA ARG A 94 -8.07 4.22 -2.49
C ARG A 94 -8.00 3.18 -3.60
N ASP A 95 -7.23 2.12 -3.39
CA ASP A 95 -7.10 1.01 -4.32
C ASP A 95 -8.41 0.22 -4.42
N MET A 96 -9.08 -0.03 -3.28
CA MET A 96 -10.42 -0.62 -3.25
C MET A 96 -11.43 0.23 -4.02
N LEU A 97 -11.46 1.55 -3.78
CA LEU A 97 -12.34 2.47 -4.50
C LEU A 97 -12.05 2.50 -6.00
N PHE A 98 -10.77 2.38 -6.39
CA PHE A 98 -10.36 2.30 -7.80
C PHE A 98 -10.88 1.05 -8.47
N ALA A 99 -10.61 -0.12 -7.88
CA ALA A 99 -11.06 -1.40 -8.38
C ALA A 99 -12.58 -1.48 -8.47
N ALA A 100 -13.30 -1.04 -7.43
CA ALA A 100 -14.76 -1.02 -7.41
C ALA A 100 -15.34 -0.14 -8.53
N LYS A 101 -14.81 1.06 -8.73
CA LYS A 101 -15.27 1.95 -9.82
C LYS A 101 -14.99 1.37 -11.20
N LYS A 102 -13.85 0.69 -11.38
CA LYS A 102 -13.50 0.04 -12.63
C LYS A 102 -14.45 -1.12 -12.95
N VAL A 103 -14.75 -1.96 -11.96
CA VAL A 103 -15.73 -3.05 -12.08
C VAL A 103 -17.13 -2.51 -12.38
N HIS A 104 -17.60 -1.51 -11.65
CA HIS A 104 -18.91 -0.90 -11.90
C HIS A 104 -19.01 -0.26 -13.29
N ALA A 105 -17.94 0.39 -13.77
CA ALA A 105 -17.92 0.96 -15.10
C ALA A 105 -18.06 -0.12 -16.19
N LEU A 106 -17.39 -1.27 -16.03
CA LEU A 106 -17.50 -2.40 -16.96
C LEU A 106 -18.87 -3.08 -16.90
N GLU A 107 -19.44 -3.24 -15.70
CA GLU A 107 -20.77 -3.83 -15.53
C GLU A 107 -21.89 -2.92 -16.08
N ALA A 108 -21.73 -1.60 -15.96
CA ALA A 108 -22.67 -0.63 -16.50
C ALA A 108 -22.80 -0.69 -18.03
N LEU A 109 -21.76 -1.16 -18.75
CA LEU A 109 -21.80 -1.33 -20.20
C LEU A 109 -22.84 -2.37 -20.64
N LYS A 110 -23.15 -3.37 -19.79
CA LYS A 110 -24.14 -4.41 -20.13
C LYS A 110 -25.57 -3.88 -20.21
N PHE A 111 -25.85 -2.76 -19.55
CA PHE A 111 -27.17 -2.15 -19.52
C PHE A 111 -27.35 -1.07 -20.60
N ARG A 112 -26.30 -0.82 -21.41
CA ARG A 112 -26.38 0.11 -22.54
C ARG A 112 -26.75 -0.64 -23.81
N THR A 113 -27.62 -0.02 -24.60
CA THR A 113 -28.04 -0.58 -25.89
C THR A 113 -27.00 -0.21 -26.95
N PHE A 114 -26.39 -1.22 -27.56
CA PHE A 114 -25.45 -1.05 -28.67
C PHE A 114 -26.02 -1.76 -29.90
N GLU A 115 -26.55 -0.99 -30.85
CA GLU A 115 -27.15 -1.53 -32.08
C GLU A 115 -26.22 -1.33 -33.28
N GLY A 116 -26.17 -2.33 -34.16
CA GLY A 116 -25.41 -2.28 -35.41
C GLY A 116 -23.88 -2.36 -35.27
N ALA A 117 -23.19 -2.13 -36.39
CA ALA A 117 -21.72 -2.18 -36.45
C ALA A 117 -21.06 -1.02 -35.68
N GLU A 118 -21.64 0.18 -35.75
CA GLU A 118 -21.15 1.36 -35.03
C GLU A 118 -21.27 1.19 -33.50
N GLY A 119 -22.35 0.58 -33.02
CA GLY A 119 -22.53 0.23 -31.61
C GLY A 119 -21.47 -0.76 -31.11
N SER A 120 -21.10 -1.75 -31.92
CA SER A 120 -20.06 -2.73 -31.58
C SER A 120 -18.66 -2.10 -31.48
N ASP A 121 -18.33 -1.16 -32.37
CA ASP A 121 -17.05 -0.44 -32.34
C ASP A 121 -17.02 0.62 -31.23
N GLN A 122 -18.17 1.19 -30.86
CA GLN A 122 -18.28 2.06 -29.69
C GLN A 122 -18.09 1.28 -28.38
N LEU A 123 -18.73 0.12 -28.23
CA LEU A 123 -18.53 -0.75 -27.07
C LEU A 123 -17.07 -1.16 -26.92
N ALA A 124 -16.41 -1.58 -28.01
CA ALA A 124 -14.99 -1.94 -27.98
C ALA A 124 -14.11 -0.77 -27.49
N ARG A 125 -14.37 0.45 -27.97
CA ARG A 125 -13.66 1.66 -27.53
C ARG A 125 -13.92 1.99 -26.06
N GLU A 126 -15.15 1.83 -25.58
CA GLU A 126 -15.51 2.09 -24.18
C GLU A 126 -14.89 1.06 -23.23
N VAL A 127 -14.91 -0.23 -23.58
CA VAL A 127 -14.25 -1.30 -22.82
C VAL A 127 -12.75 -1.03 -22.73
N LEU A 128 -12.09 -0.77 -23.86
CA LEU A 128 -10.66 -0.46 -23.89
C LEU A 128 -10.34 0.83 -23.11
N ALA A 129 -11.18 1.86 -23.20
CA ALA A 129 -10.97 3.09 -22.46
C ALA A 129 -11.03 2.85 -20.95
N ILE A 130 -11.98 2.06 -20.46
CA ILE A 130 -12.06 1.71 -19.03
C ILE A 130 -10.87 0.84 -18.61
N MET A 131 -10.48 -0.14 -19.43
CA MET A 131 -9.29 -0.97 -19.17
C MET A 131 -8.00 -0.15 -19.08
N ASP A 132 -7.86 0.85 -19.95
CA ASP A 132 -6.73 1.80 -20.00
C ASP A 132 -6.83 2.94 -18.96
N ASP A 133 -7.83 2.93 -18.08
CA ASP A 133 -8.07 3.95 -17.06
C ASP A 133 -8.28 5.38 -17.62
N LYS A 134 -8.71 5.49 -18.88
CA LYS A 134 -8.91 6.77 -19.59
C LYS A 134 -10.07 7.64 -19.08
N PRO A 135 -11.18 7.11 -18.53
CA PRO A 135 -12.24 7.95 -17.99
C PRO A 135 -11.70 8.93 -16.95
N ASP A 136 -12.05 10.22 -17.05
CA ASP A 136 -11.54 11.30 -16.17
C ASP A 136 -11.65 10.96 -14.68
N THR A 137 -12.71 10.26 -14.28
CA THR A 137 -12.93 9.84 -12.90
C THR A 137 -11.95 8.76 -12.45
N LEU A 138 -11.60 7.81 -13.32
CA LEU A 138 -10.60 6.77 -13.08
C LEU A 138 -9.19 7.35 -13.14
N ALA A 139 -8.88 8.17 -14.15
CA ALA A 139 -7.58 8.83 -14.30
C ALA A 139 -7.22 9.69 -13.09
N LYS A 140 -8.17 10.51 -12.58
CA LYS A 140 -7.96 11.32 -11.37
C LYS A 140 -7.73 10.46 -10.13
N LEU A 141 -8.44 9.34 -10.01
CA LEU A 141 -8.31 8.45 -8.86
C LEU A 141 -6.96 7.72 -8.89
N LYS A 142 -6.57 7.21 -10.06
CA LYS A 142 -5.26 6.59 -10.32
C LYS A 142 -4.12 7.55 -10.02
N TYR A 143 -4.18 8.79 -10.49
CA TYR A 143 -3.14 9.79 -10.18
C TYR A 143 -2.98 10.03 -8.67
N ARG A 144 -4.09 10.08 -7.93
CA ARG A 144 -4.06 10.20 -6.46
C ARG A 144 -3.46 8.95 -5.82
N LEU A 145 -3.88 7.77 -6.26
CA LEU A 145 -3.36 6.49 -5.80
C LEU A 145 -1.84 6.40 -6.03
N ASP A 146 -1.38 6.67 -7.25
CA ASP A 146 0.05 6.67 -7.62
C ASP A 146 0.87 7.65 -6.77
N ARG A 147 0.28 8.81 -6.41
CA ARG A 147 0.94 9.78 -5.55
C ARG A 147 1.13 9.22 -4.14
N ILE A 148 0.09 8.64 -3.54
CA ILE A 148 0.15 8.08 -2.19
C ILE A 148 1.04 6.84 -2.17
N GLN A 149 0.94 5.98 -3.19
CA GLN A 149 1.75 4.78 -3.33
C GLN A 149 3.25 5.10 -3.45
N ARG A 150 3.62 6.20 -4.12
CA ARG A 150 5.01 6.68 -4.13
C ARG A 150 5.50 7.04 -2.72
N VAL A 151 4.64 7.61 -1.87
CA VAL A 151 4.99 7.91 -0.48
C VAL A 151 5.11 6.61 0.33
N ALA A 152 4.13 5.71 0.22
CA ALA A 152 4.20 4.38 0.84
C ALA A 152 5.48 3.64 0.47
N ASN A 153 5.85 3.61 -0.82
CA ASN A 153 7.07 2.93 -1.29
C ASN A 153 8.35 3.51 -0.68
N ARG A 154 8.40 4.84 -0.45
CA ARG A 154 9.54 5.48 0.23
C ARG A 154 9.60 5.14 1.72
N LEU A 155 8.45 5.08 2.37
CA LEU A 155 8.35 4.80 3.80
C LEU A 155 8.49 3.31 4.13
N ARG A 156 8.21 2.43 3.16
CA ARG A 156 8.15 0.97 3.31
C ARG A 156 9.31 0.38 4.10
N PHE A 157 10.54 0.75 3.74
CA PHE A 157 11.74 0.17 4.35
C PHE A 157 12.26 0.94 5.57
N MET A 158 11.77 2.16 5.80
CA MET A 158 12.24 3.01 6.90
C MET A 158 12.16 2.32 8.28
N PRO A 159 11.01 1.76 8.72
CA PRO A 159 10.93 1.16 10.06
C PRO A 159 11.92 -0.01 10.23
N TYR A 160 12.11 -0.83 9.20
CA TYR A 160 13.05 -1.95 9.22
C TYR A 160 14.51 -1.47 9.30
N THR A 161 14.87 -0.49 8.48
CA THR A 161 16.23 0.06 8.46
C THR A 161 16.61 0.76 9.76
N LEU A 162 15.69 1.53 10.34
CA LEU A 162 15.87 2.22 11.61
C LEU A 162 15.97 1.24 12.78
N PHE A 163 15.15 0.19 12.77
CA PHE A 163 15.24 -0.88 13.75
C PHE A 163 16.59 -1.60 13.66
N ALA A 164 17.00 -2.02 12.46
CA ALA A 164 18.29 -2.68 12.24
C ALA A 164 19.47 -1.79 12.69
N LEU A 165 19.42 -0.50 12.37
CA LEU A 165 20.41 0.48 12.79
C LEU A 165 20.46 0.61 14.32
N GLY A 166 19.31 0.61 15.00
CA GLY A 166 19.26 0.56 16.47
C GLY A 166 19.90 -0.69 17.07
N VAL A 167 19.63 -1.86 16.49
CA VAL A 167 20.23 -3.15 16.91
C VAL A 167 21.75 -3.14 16.77
N VAL A 168 22.31 -2.43 15.79
CA VAL A 168 23.76 -2.31 15.60
C VAL A 168 24.37 -1.25 16.52
N ILE A 169 23.76 -0.06 16.62
CA ILE A 169 24.34 1.08 17.35
C ILE A 169 24.23 0.89 18.86
N ALA A 170 23.09 0.44 19.37
CA ALA A 170 22.85 0.40 20.82
C ALA A 170 23.86 -0.49 21.58
N PRO A 171 24.23 -1.69 21.11
CA PRO A 171 25.28 -2.49 21.76
C PRO A 171 26.66 -1.82 21.71
N VAL A 172 27.04 -1.22 20.58
CA VAL A 172 28.34 -0.54 20.41
C VAL A 172 28.47 0.60 21.41
N ILE A 173 27.45 1.46 21.49
CA ILE A 173 27.42 2.58 22.42
C ILE A 173 27.41 2.08 23.88
N SER A 174 26.64 1.03 24.18
CA SER A 174 26.59 0.44 25.53
C SER A 174 27.93 -0.15 25.99
N VAL A 175 28.74 -0.68 25.07
CA VAL A 175 30.09 -1.17 25.36
C VAL A 175 31.07 -0.01 25.55
N CYS A 176 31.01 1.01 24.71
CA CYS A 176 31.92 2.16 24.79
C CYS A 176 31.70 3.06 26.02
N LEU A 177 30.55 2.95 26.69
CA LEU A 177 30.20 3.75 27.87
C LEU A 177 30.36 3.01 29.20
N ARG A 178 30.71 1.71 29.15
CA ARG A 178 31.14 0.93 30.31
C ARG A 178 32.63 1.11 30.54
#